data_AF-A0A914UFU6-F1
#
_entry.id   AF-A0A914UFU6-F1
#
_cell.length_a   1.000
_cell.length_b   1.000
_cell.length_c   1.000
_cell.angle_alpha   90.00
_cell.angle_beta   90.00
_cell.angle_gamma   90.00
#
_symmetry.space_group_name_H-M   'P 1'
#
loop_
_entity.id
_entity.type
_entity.pdbx_description
1 polymer ?
#
loop_
_entity_poly.entity_id
_entity_poly.type
_entity_poly.pdbx_seq_one_letter_code
_entity_poly.pdbx_strand_id
1 'polypeptide(L)'
;MLLRNLSKIRWSFIFGCFCIYGFAHFLHNYSKNSWLPEIIEDSTLKKKNADGPLILRDDIFDNGGKKKSGVIHGAALMGNIEEFFDAPISKVTQSPPKPIEISKKFLDKFRTMAQNLISNNTEDFILFSVINHAYYNLTSNFLCNIYSIDEKIHSKIFIVSLQQESCKKLKKDWPKISCHWLESDKEHNEGVDWGKQIYVQILTFRAKLLEELAKLSLQFILFESDSIWIKLPFELIKNITAIDDADILVPINGYPGKQKFAFDPLVADGKYFKMGERERKEYKPLIINNNYYVGVKNKSARQALNGLWFLSPKGICNVSKAKKQLAKYQN
;
A
#
# COMPACT_ATOMS: atom_id res chain seq x y z
N MET A 1 69.79 2.24 -13.01
CA MET A 1 69.17 1.16 -12.19
C MET A 1 68.38 1.70 -11.00
N LEU A 2 68.81 2.77 -10.31
CA LEU A 2 68.09 3.36 -9.16
C LEU A 2 66.68 3.93 -9.46
N LEU A 3 66.46 4.55 -10.62
CA LEU A 3 65.17 5.18 -10.96
C LEU A 3 64.01 4.17 -11.15
N ARG A 4 64.30 2.92 -11.50
CA ARG A 4 63.28 1.85 -11.63
C ARG A 4 62.81 1.30 -10.28
N ASN A 5 63.62 1.41 -9.22
CA ASN A 5 63.21 0.98 -7.88
C ASN A 5 62.32 2.01 -7.18
N LEU A 6 62.54 3.30 -7.43
CA LEU A 6 61.70 4.37 -6.88
C LEU A 6 60.27 4.33 -7.44
N SER A 7 60.07 3.96 -8.71
CA SER A 7 58.72 3.84 -9.27
C SER A 7 57.94 2.65 -8.69
N LYS A 8 58.60 1.51 -8.44
CA LYS A 8 57.95 0.34 -7.83
C LYS A 8 57.50 0.61 -6.40
N ILE A 9 58.33 1.28 -5.59
CA ILE A 9 57.98 1.65 -4.21
C ILE A 9 56.78 2.61 -4.19
N ARG A 10 56.74 3.56 -5.13
CA ARG A 10 55.66 4.54 -5.24
C ARG A 10 54.32 3.91 -5.65
N TRP A 11 54.36 2.91 -6.54
CA TRP A 11 53.16 2.14 -6.92
C TRP A 11 52.66 1.23 -5.79
N SER A 12 53.56 0.58 -5.05
CA SER A 12 53.16 -0.24 -3.89
C SER A 12 52.50 0.59 -2.78
N PHE A 13 52.99 1.82 -2.55
CA PHE A 13 52.39 2.72 -1.57
C PHE A 13 50.99 3.20 -1.98
N ILE A 14 50.83 3.61 -3.25
CA ILE A 14 49.52 4.04 -3.79
C ILE A 14 48.50 2.90 -3.72
N PHE A 15 48.91 1.68 -4.10
CA PHE A 15 48.05 0.50 -4.02
C PHE A 15 47.66 0.18 -2.57
N GLY A 16 48.59 0.30 -1.63
CA GLY A 16 48.32 0.16 -0.19
C GLY A 16 47.26 1.14 0.31
N CYS A 17 47.36 2.42 -0.07
CA CYS A 17 46.36 3.43 0.29
C CYS A 17 44.97 3.13 -0.30
N PHE A 18 44.90 2.66 -1.54
CA PHE A 18 43.62 2.27 -2.16
C PHE A 18 42.98 1.06 -1.47
N CYS A 19 43.77 0.06 -1.09
CA CYS A 19 43.29 -1.10 -0.33
C CYS A 19 42.75 -0.70 1.04
N ILE A 20 43.46 0.17 1.77
CA ILE A 20 43.02 0.68 3.08
C ILE A 20 41.72 1.48 2.92
N TYR A 21 41.62 2.36 1.92
CA TYR A 21 40.40 3.11 1.65
C TYR A 21 39.22 2.20 1.30
N GLY A 22 39.44 1.21 0.42
CA GLY A 22 38.43 0.23 0.05
C GLY A 22 37.94 -0.59 1.24
N PHE A 23 38.85 -1.02 2.11
CA PHE A 23 38.52 -1.77 3.32
C PHE A 23 37.77 -0.92 4.35
N ALA A 24 38.20 0.33 4.57
CA ALA A 24 37.50 1.27 5.46
C ALA A 24 36.10 1.62 4.93
N HIS A 25 35.95 1.80 3.62
CA HIS A 25 34.66 2.06 2.98
C HIS A 25 33.76 0.82 3.03
N PHE A 26 34.31 -0.39 2.86
CA PHE A 26 33.59 -1.64 3.05
C PHE A 26 33.09 -1.79 4.49
N LEU A 27 33.95 -1.59 5.49
CA LEU A 27 33.57 -1.64 6.92
C LEU A 27 32.52 -0.59 7.27
N HIS A 28 32.63 0.63 6.76
CA HIS A 28 31.65 1.70 6.97
C HIS A 28 30.28 1.36 6.36
N ASN A 29 30.25 0.75 5.19
CA ASN A 29 29.00 0.30 4.57
C ASN A 29 28.45 -0.96 5.23
N TYR A 30 29.30 -1.88 5.67
CA TYR A 30 28.93 -3.07 6.42
C TYR A 30 28.30 -2.70 7.78
N SER A 31 28.89 -1.74 8.51
CA SER A 31 28.34 -1.25 9.79
C SER A 31 27.07 -0.40 9.62
N LYS A 32 26.81 0.16 8.44
CA LYS A 32 25.53 0.81 8.12
C LYS A 32 24.47 -0.17 7.65
N ASN A 33 24.87 -1.26 6.99
CA ASN A 33 23.98 -2.34 6.57
C ASN A 33 23.63 -3.33 7.69
N SER A 34 24.31 -3.29 8.85
CA SER A 34 23.91 -4.04 10.05
C SER A 34 22.58 -3.55 10.67
N TRP A 35 21.91 -2.58 10.05
CA TRP A 35 20.52 -2.18 10.33
C TRP A 35 19.47 -2.91 9.47
N LEU A 36 19.88 -3.77 8.54
CA LEU A 36 18.97 -4.73 7.94
C LEU A 36 18.73 -5.84 8.97
N PRO A 37 17.47 -6.13 9.34
CA PRO A 37 17.18 -7.22 10.25
C PRO A 37 17.77 -8.50 9.67
N GLU A 38 18.51 -9.21 10.52
CA GLU A 38 19.03 -10.55 10.25
C GLU A 38 17.91 -11.37 9.62
N ILE A 39 18.12 -11.81 8.37
CA ILE A 39 17.21 -12.76 7.75
C ILE A 39 17.48 -14.07 8.48
N ILE A 40 16.71 -14.31 9.55
CA ILE A 40 16.56 -15.63 10.12
C ILE A 40 15.91 -16.46 9.01
N GLU A 41 16.72 -17.25 8.30
CA GLU A 41 16.23 -18.39 7.53
C GLU A 41 15.73 -19.43 8.54
N ASP A 42 14.51 -19.19 9.02
CA ASP A 42 13.77 -20.16 9.80
C ASP A 42 13.31 -21.26 8.84
N SER A 43 14.11 -22.32 8.77
CA SER A 43 13.82 -23.56 8.05
C SER A 43 12.64 -24.36 8.65
N THR A 44 11.93 -23.81 9.65
CA THR A 44 10.76 -24.45 10.27
C THR A 44 9.42 -23.73 10.03
N LEU A 45 9.36 -22.75 9.11
CA LEU A 45 8.11 -22.09 8.74
C LEU A 45 7.11 -23.06 8.08
N LYS A 46 6.22 -23.65 8.89
CA LYS A 46 4.94 -24.21 8.43
C LYS A 46 4.24 -23.16 7.56
N LYS A 47 3.77 -23.61 6.40
CA LYS A 47 3.08 -22.87 5.33
C LYS A 47 2.15 -21.78 5.92
N LYS A 48 2.52 -20.50 5.81
CA LYS A 48 1.62 -19.39 6.16
C LYS A 48 0.39 -19.42 5.26
N ASN A 49 -0.79 -19.43 5.88
CA ASN A 49 -2.06 -19.36 5.17
C ASN A 49 -2.18 -18.05 4.39
N ALA A 50 -2.82 -18.14 3.22
CA ALA A 50 -3.03 -17.03 2.31
C ALA A 50 -3.98 -15.99 2.94
N ASP A 51 -3.60 -14.72 2.84
CA ASP A 51 -4.51 -13.59 3.02
C ASP A 51 -5.54 -13.63 1.89
N GLY A 52 -6.82 -13.87 2.20
CA GLY A 52 -7.93 -13.93 1.24
C GLY A 52 -9.18 -13.18 1.73
N PRO A 53 -10.09 -12.76 0.83
CA PRO A 53 -11.00 -11.64 1.05
C PRO A 53 -12.34 -11.96 1.75
N LEU A 54 -12.97 -10.90 2.27
CA LEU A 54 -14.36 -10.82 2.71
C LEU A 54 -15.32 -10.83 1.51
N ILE A 55 -16.35 -11.67 1.57
CA ILE A 55 -17.49 -11.70 0.64
C ILE A 55 -18.72 -11.19 1.41
N LEU A 56 -19.37 -10.15 0.92
CA LEU A 56 -20.74 -9.78 1.31
C LEU A 56 -21.67 -10.26 0.20
N ARG A 57 -22.80 -10.88 0.57
CA ARG A 57 -23.89 -11.23 -0.35
C ARG A 57 -25.03 -10.22 -0.23
N ASP A 58 -25.73 -10.04 -1.34
CA ASP A 58 -26.78 -9.03 -1.55
C ASP A 58 -28.12 -9.32 -0.85
N ASP A 59 -28.22 -10.36 -0.03
CA ASP A 59 -29.48 -10.88 0.53
C ASP A 59 -29.83 -10.33 1.94
N ILE A 60 -29.35 -9.15 2.31
CA ILE A 60 -29.55 -8.59 3.66
C ILE A 60 -30.94 -7.96 3.87
N PHE A 61 -31.68 -7.59 2.82
CA PHE A 61 -32.89 -6.75 2.97
C PHE A 61 -34.22 -7.29 2.45
N ASP A 62 -34.35 -8.56 2.05
CA ASP A 62 -35.66 -9.07 1.61
C ASP A 62 -36.21 -10.24 2.44
N ASN A 63 -37.46 -10.05 2.88
CA ASN A 63 -38.11 -10.76 3.98
C ASN A 63 -38.84 -12.02 3.50
N GLY A 64 -38.60 -13.16 4.16
CA GLY A 64 -39.34 -14.38 3.85
C GLY A 64 -39.14 -15.53 4.81
N GLY A 65 -39.18 -15.28 6.12
CA GLY A 65 -39.56 -16.29 7.12
C GLY A 65 -38.70 -17.55 7.20
N LYS A 66 -37.51 -17.45 7.80
CA LYS A 66 -36.91 -18.47 8.71
C LYS A 66 -35.61 -17.91 9.27
N LYS A 67 -35.56 -17.66 10.58
CA LYS A 67 -34.31 -17.33 11.29
C LYS A 67 -33.34 -18.51 11.15
N LYS A 68 -32.37 -18.38 10.24
CA LYS A 68 -31.09 -19.11 10.35
C LYS A 68 -30.04 -18.10 10.81
N SER A 69 -29.58 -18.28 12.04
CA SER A 69 -28.26 -17.83 12.45
C SER A 69 -27.26 -18.32 11.40
N GLY A 70 -26.63 -17.39 10.69
CA GLY A 70 -25.93 -17.69 9.45
C GLY A 70 -24.77 -16.76 9.15
N VAL A 71 -24.02 -16.34 10.18
CA VAL A 71 -22.61 -16.00 9.96
C VAL A 71 -21.89 -17.33 9.74
N ILE A 72 -21.75 -17.74 8.48
CA ILE A 72 -20.91 -18.88 8.13
C ILE A 72 -19.47 -18.40 8.31
N HIS A 73 -18.91 -18.71 9.48
CA HIS A 73 -17.47 -18.81 9.66
C HIS A 73 -16.89 -19.66 8.53
N GLY A 74 -15.68 -19.34 8.06
CA GLY A 74 -14.90 -20.15 7.13
C GLY A 74 -14.51 -21.53 7.70
N ALA A 75 -15.51 -22.35 8.03
CA ALA A 75 -15.39 -23.67 8.62
C ALA A 75 -15.47 -24.79 7.56
N ALA A 76 -15.42 -24.47 6.27
CA ALA A 76 -15.32 -25.47 5.19
C ALA A 76 -13.88 -25.74 4.72
N LEU A 77 -12.87 -25.27 5.46
CA LEU A 77 -11.47 -25.68 5.32
C LEU A 77 -10.86 -26.19 6.64
N MET A 78 -11.70 -26.51 7.63
CA MET A 78 -11.28 -27.17 8.87
C MET A 78 -11.06 -28.67 8.63
N GLY A 79 -9.91 -29.00 8.05
CA GLY A 79 -9.23 -30.26 8.33
C GLY A 79 -8.12 -29.98 9.35
N ASN A 80 -8.33 -30.41 10.59
CA ASN A 80 -7.39 -30.42 11.73
C ASN A 80 -6.98 -29.05 12.31
N ILE A 81 -7.86 -28.46 13.12
CA ILE A 81 -7.54 -27.42 14.09
C ILE A 81 -7.82 -27.97 15.51
N GLU A 82 -7.00 -28.92 15.96
CA GLU A 82 -6.94 -29.29 17.38
C GLU A 82 -5.51 -29.23 17.96
N GLU A 83 -4.46 -28.97 17.16
CA GLU A 83 -3.06 -29.02 17.62
C GLU A 83 -2.33 -27.67 17.71
N PHE A 84 -3.02 -26.53 17.65
CA PHE A 84 -2.37 -25.20 17.64
C PHE A 84 -2.81 -24.21 18.73
N PHE A 85 -3.63 -24.64 19.69
CA PHE A 85 -4.05 -23.81 20.83
C PHE A 85 -3.43 -24.26 22.16
N ASP A 86 -2.13 -24.54 22.18
CA ASP A 86 -1.36 -24.73 23.44
C ASP A 86 -0.27 -23.67 23.64
N ALA A 87 -0.48 -22.47 23.09
CA ALA A 87 0.20 -21.28 23.62
C ALA A 87 -0.71 -20.66 24.68
N PRO A 88 -0.27 -20.51 25.94
CA PRO A 88 -1.08 -19.83 26.94
C PRO A 88 -1.39 -18.43 26.43
N ILE A 89 -2.68 -18.17 26.21
CA ILE A 89 -3.19 -16.82 25.99
C ILE A 89 -2.86 -16.08 27.29
N SER A 90 -1.75 -15.34 27.29
CA SER A 90 -1.59 -14.28 28.26
C SER A 90 -2.80 -13.39 28.05
N LYS A 91 -3.68 -13.34 29.05
CA LYS A 91 -4.82 -12.42 29.06
C LYS A 91 -4.22 -11.03 29.04
N VAL A 92 -3.98 -10.50 27.84
CA VAL A 92 -3.65 -9.10 27.65
C VAL A 92 -4.97 -8.38 27.91
N THR A 93 -5.10 -7.92 29.14
CA THR A 93 -6.17 -7.06 29.66
C THR A 93 -6.08 -5.67 29.02
N GLN A 94 -6.14 -5.59 27.70
CA GLN A 94 -6.29 -4.32 27.01
C GLN A 94 -7.78 -4.04 26.84
N SER A 95 -8.21 -2.91 27.40
CA SER A 95 -9.51 -2.33 27.09
C SER A 95 -9.70 -2.25 25.58
N PRO A 96 -10.91 -2.51 25.06
CA PRO A 96 -11.15 -2.43 23.62
C PRO A 96 -10.75 -1.04 23.09
N PRO A 97 -10.14 -0.96 21.90
CA PRO A 97 -9.71 0.31 21.31
C PRO A 97 -10.90 1.24 21.12
N LYS A 98 -10.69 2.55 21.35
CA LYS A 98 -11.74 3.55 21.26
C LYS A 98 -12.26 3.61 19.81
N PRO A 99 -13.57 3.52 19.55
CA PRO A 99 -14.10 3.63 18.19
C PRO A 99 -13.77 4.97 17.54
N ILE A 100 -13.58 4.97 16.21
CA ILE A 100 -13.48 6.19 15.42
C ILE A 100 -14.86 6.86 15.36
N GLU A 101 -15.00 7.98 16.07
CA GLU A 101 -16.22 8.78 16.11
C GLU A 101 -16.22 9.82 14.99
N ILE A 102 -17.19 9.73 14.07
CA ILE A 102 -17.32 10.66 12.95
C ILE A 102 -18.31 11.76 13.33
N SER A 103 -17.81 12.97 13.57
CA SER A 103 -18.69 14.11 13.85
C SER A 103 -19.42 14.60 12.59
N LYS A 104 -20.63 15.15 12.77
CA LYS A 104 -21.38 15.81 11.67
C LYS A 104 -20.56 16.91 10.99
N LYS A 105 -19.86 17.72 11.78
CA LYS A 105 -18.97 18.79 11.29
C LYS A 105 -17.86 18.25 10.37
N PHE A 106 -17.28 17.10 10.71
CA PHE A 106 -16.31 16.43 9.84
C PHE A 106 -16.95 16.01 8.52
N LEU A 107 -18.12 15.36 8.57
CA LEU A 107 -18.83 14.91 7.36
C LEU A 107 -19.25 16.07 6.46
N ASP A 108 -19.78 17.16 7.03
CA ASP A 108 -20.16 18.35 6.26
C ASP A 108 -18.95 18.92 5.50
N LYS A 109 -17.80 18.99 6.16
CA LYS A 109 -16.55 19.46 5.54
C LYS A 109 -16.01 18.47 4.50
N PHE A 110 -16.06 17.18 4.78
CA PHE A 110 -15.69 16.12 3.86
C PHE A 110 -16.49 16.22 2.55
N ARG A 111 -17.83 16.30 2.65
CA ARG A 111 -18.74 16.46 1.50
C ARG A 111 -18.43 17.72 0.69
N THR A 112 -18.28 18.85 1.37
CA THR A 112 -17.93 20.13 0.72
C THR A 112 -16.61 20.04 -0.04
N MET A 113 -15.58 19.42 0.55
CA MET A 113 -14.28 19.25 -0.10
C MET A 113 -14.37 18.31 -1.31
N ALA A 114 -15.13 17.23 -1.23
CA ALA A 114 -15.33 16.29 -2.33
C ALA A 114 -16.03 16.97 -3.52
N GLN A 115 -17.12 17.71 -3.28
CA GLN A 115 -17.86 18.43 -4.32
C GLN A 115 -16.97 19.50 -4.99
N ASN A 116 -16.20 20.25 -4.21
CA ASN A 116 -15.29 21.26 -4.76
C ASN A 116 -14.18 20.68 -5.65
N LEU A 117 -13.77 19.42 -5.45
CA LEU A 117 -12.79 18.77 -6.30
C LEU A 117 -13.33 18.47 -7.70
N ILE A 118 -14.60 18.04 -7.80
CA ILE A 118 -15.24 17.72 -9.07
C ILE A 118 -15.60 19.00 -9.84
N SER A 119 -16.18 20.01 -9.19
CA SER A 119 -16.58 21.27 -9.85
C SER A 119 -15.41 22.01 -10.53
N ASN A 120 -14.16 21.71 -10.15
CA ASN A 120 -12.96 22.34 -10.70
C ASN A 120 -12.24 21.50 -11.77
N ASN A 121 -12.73 20.32 -12.14
CA ASN A 121 -12.05 19.39 -13.06
C ASN A 121 -13.00 18.94 -14.18
N THR A 122 -12.52 18.97 -15.43
CA THR A 122 -13.33 18.66 -16.64
C THR A 122 -13.41 17.17 -16.97
N GLU A 123 -12.81 16.28 -16.17
CA GLU A 123 -12.92 14.83 -16.30
C GLU A 123 -13.26 14.24 -14.92
N ASP A 124 -14.44 13.63 -14.84
CA ASP A 124 -15.29 13.44 -13.66
C ASP A 124 -14.89 12.28 -12.74
N PHE A 125 -13.86 12.39 -11.91
CA PHE A 125 -13.73 11.49 -10.75
C PHE A 125 -12.75 11.99 -9.67
N ILE A 126 -12.92 11.47 -8.46
CA ILE A 126 -12.00 11.65 -7.32
C ILE A 126 -11.13 10.39 -7.15
N LEU A 127 -9.81 10.54 -7.01
CA LEU A 127 -8.95 9.48 -6.48
C LEU A 127 -8.98 9.56 -4.96
N PHE A 128 -9.59 8.59 -4.30
CA PHE A 128 -9.84 8.64 -2.86
C PHE A 128 -9.06 7.58 -2.08
N SER A 129 -8.54 7.95 -0.90
CA SER A 129 -7.98 7.01 0.07
C SER A 129 -8.14 7.51 1.51
N VAL A 130 -8.31 6.57 2.43
CA VAL A 130 -8.09 6.80 3.86
C VAL A 130 -6.68 6.35 4.21
N ILE A 131 -5.98 7.06 5.11
CA ILE A 131 -4.67 6.64 5.61
C ILE A 131 -4.57 6.90 7.11
N ASN A 132 -3.66 6.19 7.76
CA ASN A 132 -3.19 6.52 9.11
C ASN A 132 -1.72 6.94 9.07
N HIS A 133 -1.15 7.34 10.21
CA HIS A 133 0.25 7.79 10.26
C HIS A 133 1.25 6.72 9.77
N ALA A 134 1.06 5.45 10.13
CA ALA A 134 1.95 4.38 9.71
C ALA A 134 2.07 4.25 8.17
N TYR A 135 1.01 4.60 7.44
CA TYR A 135 0.98 4.58 5.97
C TYR A 135 1.50 5.87 5.31
N TYR A 136 1.95 6.87 6.08
CA TYR A 136 2.43 8.14 5.53
C TYR A 136 3.53 7.95 4.47
N ASN A 137 4.58 7.16 4.77
CA ASN A 137 5.70 6.98 3.83
C ASN A 137 5.30 6.20 2.57
N LEU A 138 4.43 5.20 2.70
CA LEU A 138 3.88 4.47 1.54
C LEU A 138 3.06 5.42 0.67
N THR A 139 2.21 6.23 1.29
CA THR A 139 1.41 7.26 0.61
C THR A 139 2.29 8.27 -0.12
N SER A 140 3.32 8.81 0.53
CA SER A 140 4.28 9.70 -0.12
C SER A 140 5.01 9.02 -1.30
N ASN A 141 5.33 7.72 -1.18
CA ASN A 141 5.93 6.95 -2.26
C ASN A 141 4.96 6.78 -3.44
N PHE A 142 3.70 6.46 -3.16
CA PHE A 142 2.63 6.37 -4.15
C PHE A 142 2.40 7.72 -4.86
N LEU A 143 2.34 8.83 -4.12
CA LEU A 143 2.21 10.16 -4.71
C LEU A 143 3.36 10.48 -5.66
N CYS A 144 4.60 10.15 -5.26
CA CYS A 144 5.79 10.27 -6.12
C CYS A 144 5.69 9.40 -7.38
N ASN A 145 5.17 8.18 -7.23
CA ASN A 145 4.96 7.24 -8.33
C ASN A 145 4.02 7.82 -9.39
N ILE A 146 2.80 8.22 -9.01
CA ILE A 146 1.80 8.71 -9.97
C ILE A 146 2.15 10.10 -10.51
N TYR A 147 2.80 10.96 -9.71
CA TYR A 147 3.33 12.25 -10.19
C TYR A 147 4.31 12.05 -11.35
N SER A 148 5.09 10.98 -11.29
CA SER A 148 6.08 10.67 -12.31
C SER A 148 5.46 10.18 -13.62
N ILE A 149 4.18 9.78 -13.60
CA ILE A 149 3.39 9.42 -14.79
C ILE A 149 2.71 10.67 -15.34
N ASP A 150 1.95 11.37 -14.50
CA ASP A 150 1.29 12.64 -14.84
C ASP A 150 1.17 13.52 -13.58
N GLU A 151 1.79 14.69 -13.61
CA GLU A 151 1.78 15.64 -12.49
C GLU A 151 0.40 16.26 -12.24
N LYS A 152 -0.48 16.26 -13.25
CA LYS A 152 -1.84 16.79 -13.14
C LYS A 152 -2.71 15.90 -12.26
N ILE A 153 -2.38 14.61 -12.11
CA ILE A 153 -3.25 13.68 -11.40
C ILE A 153 -3.44 14.03 -9.93
N HIS A 154 -2.49 14.74 -9.32
CA HIS A 154 -2.56 15.16 -7.93
C HIS A 154 -3.74 16.07 -7.62
N SER A 155 -4.24 16.85 -8.60
CA SER A 155 -5.43 17.68 -8.41
C SER A 155 -6.71 16.87 -8.23
N LYS A 156 -6.70 15.57 -8.59
CA LYS A 156 -7.83 14.65 -8.40
C LYS A 156 -7.79 13.90 -7.08
N ILE A 157 -6.72 14.02 -6.30
CA ILE A 157 -6.50 13.22 -5.10
C ILE A 157 -7.20 13.83 -3.91
N PHE A 158 -8.02 13.02 -3.25
CA PHE A 158 -8.60 13.32 -1.94
C PHE A 158 -8.17 12.27 -0.91
N ILE A 159 -7.42 12.70 0.09
CA ILE A 159 -6.98 11.83 1.19
C ILE A 159 -7.69 12.24 2.49
N VAL A 160 -8.15 11.26 3.24
CA VAL A 160 -8.54 11.43 4.64
C VAL A 160 -7.51 10.76 5.54
N SER A 161 -6.86 11.55 6.40
CA SER A 161 -5.87 11.06 7.35
C SER A 161 -6.46 10.90 8.75
N LEU A 162 -6.09 9.84 9.46
CA LEU A 162 -6.40 9.65 10.89
C LEU A 162 -5.51 10.47 11.84
N GLN A 163 -4.61 11.29 11.27
CA GLN A 163 -3.76 12.21 12.03
C GLN A 163 -3.56 13.51 11.27
N GLN A 164 -3.70 14.63 11.97
CA GLN A 164 -3.54 15.97 11.40
C GLN A 164 -2.15 16.20 10.79
N GLU A 165 -1.09 15.77 11.48
CA GLU A 165 0.30 16.06 11.08
C GLU A 165 0.66 15.40 9.75
N SER A 166 0.25 14.14 9.56
CA SER A 166 0.40 13.43 8.28
C SER A 166 -0.23 14.21 7.13
N CYS A 167 -1.43 14.77 7.35
CA CYS A 167 -2.14 15.56 6.34
C CYS A 167 -1.48 16.92 6.06
N LYS A 168 -0.99 17.61 7.09
CA LYS A 168 -0.23 18.86 6.94
C LYS A 168 1.03 18.65 6.13
N LYS A 169 1.78 17.59 6.45
CA LYS A 169 3.03 17.26 5.76
C LYS A 169 2.78 16.86 4.30
N LEU A 170 1.79 16.01 4.04
CA LEU A 170 1.41 15.66 2.67
C LEU A 170 1.04 16.88 1.83
N LYS A 171 0.26 17.83 2.38
CA LYS A 171 -0.09 19.08 1.66
C LYS A 171 1.09 20.02 1.45
N LYS A 172 2.05 20.02 2.38
CA LYS A 172 3.29 20.78 2.21
C LYS A 172 4.13 20.23 1.05
N ASP A 173 4.28 18.91 0.99
CA ASP A 173 5.10 18.23 -0.01
C ASP A 173 4.39 18.15 -1.37
N TRP A 174 3.06 18.07 -1.37
CA TRP A 174 2.20 17.86 -2.55
C TRP A 174 1.02 18.86 -2.55
N PRO A 175 1.24 20.13 -2.90
CA PRO A 175 0.25 21.20 -2.69
C PRO A 175 -1.03 21.07 -3.53
N LYS A 176 -1.01 20.27 -4.61
CA LYS A 176 -2.18 20.05 -5.47
C LYS A 176 -3.17 19.03 -4.91
N ILE A 177 -2.78 18.20 -3.94
CA ILE A 177 -3.71 17.22 -3.37
C ILE A 177 -4.68 17.90 -2.41
N SER A 178 -5.89 17.36 -2.31
CA SER A 178 -6.77 17.65 -1.19
C SER A 178 -6.55 16.65 -0.07
N CYS A 179 -6.43 17.15 1.16
CA CYS A 179 -6.36 16.29 2.32
C CYS A 179 -7.18 16.86 3.49
N HIS A 180 -8.05 16.01 4.04
CA HIS A 180 -8.79 16.26 5.27
C HIS A 180 -8.33 15.28 6.36
N TRP A 181 -8.65 15.55 7.62
CA TRP A 181 -8.23 14.70 8.73
C TRP A 181 -9.31 14.60 9.79
N LEU A 182 -9.36 13.42 10.43
CA LEU A 182 -10.11 13.15 11.64
C LEU A 182 -9.09 12.62 12.65
N GLU A 183 -8.85 13.35 13.74
CA GLU A 183 -7.87 12.90 14.72
C GLU A 183 -8.37 11.64 15.43
N SER A 184 -7.60 10.56 15.34
CA SER A 184 -7.83 9.32 16.08
C SER A 184 -6.81 9.15 17.21
N ASP A 185 -6.99 8.11 18.03
CA ASP A 185 -6.01 7.75 19.04
C ASP A 185 -4.68 7.24 18.43
N LYS A 186 -3.73 6.93 19.31
CA LYS A 186 -2.39 6.48 18.95
C LYS A 186 -2.45 5.11 18.26
N GLU A 187 -3.27 4.20 18.79
CA GLU A 187 -3.40 2.83 18.31
C GLU A 187 -3.85 2.78 16.84
N HIS A 188 -4.80 3.63 16.46
CA HIS A 188 -5.27 3.76 15.07
C HIS A 188 -4.20 4.31 14.13
N ASN A 189 -3.17 4.98 14.65
CA ASN A 189 -2.08 5.58 13.88
C ASN A 189 -0.84 4.69 13.74
N GLU A 190 -0.81 3.54 14.40
CA GLU A 190 0.25 2.55 14.27
C GLU A 190 -0.01 1.56 13.12
N GLY A 191 0.97 0.69 12.85
CA GLY A 191 0.78 -0.41 11.90
C GLY A 191 -0.21 -1.42 12.49
N VAL A 192 -1.26 -1.75 11.76
CA VAL A 192 -2.32 -2.64 12.26
C VAL A 192 -2.10 -4.08 11.83
N ASP A 193 -2.47 -5.01 12.71
CA ASP A 193 -2.48 -6.44 12.41
C ASP A 193 -3.84 -6.86 11.85
N TRP A 194 -3.81 -7.87 10.97
CA TRP A 194 -5.00 -8.41 10.34
C TRP A 194 -5.99 -8.96 11.38
N GLY A 195 -7.29 -8.73 11.16
CA GLY A 195 -8.36 -9.26 12.01
C GLY A 195 -8.47 -8.63 13.40
N LYS A 196 -7.62 -7.67 13.75
CA LYS A 196 -7.75 -6.92 15.01
C LYS A 196 -8.87 -5.89 14.92
N GLN A 197 -9.45 -5.55 16.08
CA GLN A 197 -10.55 -4.59 16.16
C GLN A 197 -10.21 -3.23 15.54
N ILE A 198 -8.97 -2.74 15.72
CA ILE A 198 -8.49 -1.49 15.12
C ILE A 198 -8.54 -1.56 13.60
N TYR A 199 -8.07 -2.67 13.01
CA TYR A 199 -8.13 -2.89 11.56
C TYR A 199 -9.57 -2.82 11.06
N VAL A 200 -10.51 -3.48 11.75
CA VAL A 200 -11.95 -3.43 11.42
C VAL A 200 -12.51 -2.02 11.57
N GLN A 201 -12.13 -1.27 12.60
CA GLN A 201 -12.56 0.11 12.81
C GLN A 201 -12.10 1.04 11.69
N ILE A 202 -10.85 0.94 11.24
CA ILE A 202 -10.33 1.74 10.11
C ILE A 202 -11.05 1.38 8.80
N LEU A 203 -11.27 0.09 8.53
CA LEU A 203 -12.02 -0.34 7.34
C LEU A 203 -13.47 0.12 7.36
N THR A 204 -14.13 0.06 8.52
CA THR A 204 -15.49 0.55 8.71
C THR A 204 -15.56 2.06 8.50
N PHE A 205 -14.58 2.79 9.03
CA PHE A 205 -14.46 4.23 8.81
C PHE A 205 -14.29 4.55 7.31
N ARG A 206 -13.41 3.82 6.60
CA ARG A 206 -13.25 3.95 5.14
C ARG A 206 -14.57 3.70 4.40
N ALA A 207 -15.27 2.61 4.71
CA ALA A 207 -16.54 2.27 4.07
C ALA A 207 -17.60 3.37 4.25
N LYS A 208 -17.72 3.94 5.45
CA LYS A 208 -18.63 5.07 5.71
C LYS A 208 -18.32 6.30 4.86
N LEU A 209 -17.06 6.61 4.60
CA LEU A 209 -16.71 7.74 3.74
C LEU A 209 -16.97 7.47 2.26
N LEU A 210 -16.78 6.22 1.81
CA LEU A 210 -17.15 5.79 0.46
C LEU A 210 -18.66 5.91 0.24
N GLU A 211 -19.45 5.49 1.22
CA GLU A 211 -20.91 5.63 1.22
C GLU A 211 -21.33 7.12 1.08
N GLU A 212 -20.64 8.03 1.78
CA GLU A 212 -20.91 9.47 1.66
C GLU A 212 -20.58 10.02 0.28
N LEU A 213 -19.51 9.55 -0.39
CA LEU A 213 -19.22 9.93 -1.77
C LEU A 213 -20.27 9.38 -2.75
N ALA A 214 -20.69 8.13 -2.56
CA ALA A 214 -21.73 7.50 -3.37
C ALA A 214 -23.08 8.22 -3.25
N LYS A 215 -23.48 8.60 -2.02
CA LYS A 215 -24.71 9.39 -1.77
C LYS A 215 -24.70 10.76 -2.43
N LEU A 216 -23.52 11.33 -2.66
CA LEU A 216 -23.36 12.58 -3.41
C LEU A 216 -23.37 12.38 -4.92
N SER A 217 -23.52 11.15 -5.41
CA SER A 217 -23.41 10.78 -6.83
C SER A 217 -22.07 11.21 -7.44
N LEU A 218 -21.00 11.21 -6.63
CA LEU A 218 -19.67 11.53 -7.11
C LEU A 218 -18.99 10.25 -7.60
N GLN A 219 -18.44 10.29 -8.80
CA GLN A 219 -17.59 9.21 -9.26
C GLN A 219 -16.25 9.24 -8.51
N PHE A 220 -15.83 8.11 -7.98
CA PHE A 220 -14.55 7.99 -7.29
C PHE A 220 -13.86 6.67 -7.59
N ILE A 221 -12.55 6.67 -7.46
CA ILE A 221 -11.70 5.48 -7.53
C ILE A 221 -11.00 5.39 -6.18
N LEU A 222 -11.30 4.32 -5.44
CA LEU A 222 -10.54 3.98 -4.25
C LEU A 222 -9.15 3.46 -4.67
N PHE A 223 -8.09 4.06 -4.13
CA PHE A 223 -6.73 3.54 -4.29
C PHE A 223 -6.13 3.14 -2.95
N GLU A 224 -5.15 2.25 -3.00
CA GLU A 224 -4.39 1.82 -1.83
C GLU A 224 -2.96 2.35 -1.93
N SER A 225 -2.48 2.99 -0.86
CA SER A 225 -1.21 3.73 -0.85
C SER A 225 0.03 2.83 -0.88
N ASP A 226 -0.14 1.53 -0.74
CA ASP A 226 0.89 0.50 -0.90
C ASP A 226 0.90 -0.16 -2.30
N SER A 227 0.06 0.32 -3.20
CA SER A 227 0.11 -0.03 -4.62
C SER A 227 1.20 0.75 -5.37
N ILE A 228 1.58 0.23 -6.54
CA ILE A 228 2.45 0.90 -7.52
C ILE A 228 1.73 0.88 -8.86
N TRP A 229 1.50 2.05 -9.42
CA TRP A 229 0.89 2.22 -10.72
C TRP A 229 1.99 2.33 -11.77
N ILE A 230 1.90 1.48 -12.78
CA ILE A 230 2.81 1.46 -13.92
C ILE A 230 2.29 2.40 -15.01
N LYS A 231 0.97 2.44 -15.18
CA LYS A 231 0.24 3.37 -16.04
C LYS A 231 -1.02 3.82 -15.31
N LEU A 232 -1.58 4.94 -15.73
CA LEU A 232 -2.87 5.41 -15.23
C LEU A 232 -3.97 4.47 -15.75
N PRO A 233 -4.83 3.90 -14.88
CA PRO A 233 -5.83 2.91 -15.28
C PRO A 233 -7.10 3.54 -15.86
N PHE A 234 -7.12 4.83 -16.19
CA PHE A 234 -8.37 5.55 -16.49
C PHE A 234 -9.07 5.06 -17.75
N GLU A 235 -8.33 4.59 -18.76
CA GLU A 235 -8.94 3.97 -19.95
C GLU A 235 -9.68 2.67 -19.63
N LEU A 236 -9.17 1.86 -18.67
CA LEU A 236 -9.92 0.69 -18.20
C LEU A 236 -11.19 1.12 -17.46
N ILE A 237 -11.09 2.16 -16.65
CA ILE A 237 -12.19 2.62 -15.80
C ILE A 237 -13.31 3.24 -16.64
N LYS A 238 -12.98 4.03 -17.67
CA LYS A 238 -13.96 4.58 -18.62
C LYS A 238 -14.80 3.49 -19.33
N ASN A 239 -14.22 2.32 -19.58
CA ASN A 239 -14.95 1.20 -20.20
C ASN A 239 -15.85 0.46 -19.20
N ILE A 240 -15.44 0.40 -17.93
CA ILE A 240 -16.16 -0.30 -16.85
C ILE A 240 -17.39 0.50 -16.40
N THR A 241 -17.37 1.82 -16.55
CA THR A 241 -18.47 2.72 -16.17
C THR A 241 -19.68 2.67 -17.12
N ALA A 242 -19.65 1.79 -18.13
CA ALA A 242 -20.80 1.45 -18.96
C ALA A 242 -21.74 0.40 -18.32
N ILE A 243 -21.41 -0.04 -17.10
CA ILE A 243 -22.26 -0.95 -16.30
C ILE A 243 -23.20 -0.07 -15.48
N ASP A 244 -24.44 0.08 -15.95
CA ASP A 244 -25.41 1.04 -15.41
C ASP A 244 -26.08 0.62 -14.08
N ASP A 245 -25.85 -0.61 -13.61
CA ASP A 245 -26.56 -1.21 -12.47
C ASP A 245 -25.71 -1.44 -11.21
N ALA A 246 -24.49 -0.91 -11.14
CA ALA A 246 -23.58 -1.13 -10.02
C ALA A 246 -23.18 0.16 -9.29
N ASP A 247 -23.36 0.19 -7.97
CA ASP A 247 -22.91 1.31 -7.11
C ASP A 247 -21.39 1.29 -6.89
N ILE A 248 -20.78 0.10 -6.78
CA ILE A 248 -19.34 -0.08 -6.55
C ILE A 248 -18.85 -1.26 -7.39
N LEU A 249 -17.77 -1.02 -8.13
CA LEU A 249 -17.10 -2.04 -8.93
C LEU A 249 -15.80 -2.42 -8.23
N VAL A 250 -15.71 -3.67 -7.80
CA VAL A 250 -14.52 -4.21 -7.12
C VAL A 250 -13.85 -5.29 -7.97
N PRO A 251 -12.51 -5.36 -7.94
CA PRO A 251 -11.83 -6.44 -8.60
C PRO A 251 -12.05 -7.78 -7.85
N ILE A 252 -12.51 -8.81 -8.56
CA ILE A 252 -12.60 -10.18 -8.03
C ILE A 252 -11.18 -10.74 -7.82
N ASN A 253 -10.84 -11.10 -6.58
CA ASN A 253 -9.63 -11.83 -6.27
C ASN A 253 -9.70 -13.26 -6.84
N GLY A 254 -8.67 -13.65 -7.59
CA GLY A 254 -8.66 -14.91 -8.34
C GLY A 254 -8.79 -16.17 -7.47
N TYR A 255 -9.65 -17.10 -7.88
CA TYR A 255 -9.89 -18.40 -7.25
C TYR A 255 -8.62 -19.30 -7.17
N PRO A 256 -8.51 -20.18 -6.15
CA PRO A 256 -7.48 -21.21 -6.12
C PRO A 256 -7.70 -22.20 -7.27
N GLY A 257 -6.66 -22.44 -8.07
CA GLY A 257 -6.65 -23.43 -9.15
C GLY A 257 -6.81 -22.86 -10.56
N LYS A 258 -7.32 -21.62 -10.71
CA LYS A 258 -7.30 -20.87 -11.98
C LYS A 258 -7.15 -19.37 -11.70
N GLN A 259 -5.99 -18.95 -11.19
CA GLN A 259 -5.58 -17.56 -11.35
C GLN A 259 -5.19 -17.34 -12.82
N LYS A 260 -6.17 -16.99 -13.68
CA LYS A 260 -5.90 -16.17 -14.87
C LYS A 260 -5.99 -14.68 -14.50
N PHE A 261 -5.41 -14.38 -13.33
CA PHE A 261 -5.17 -13.07 -12.74
C PHE A 261 -6.42 -12.28 -12.35
N ALA A 262 -6.39 -11.75 -11.13
CA ALA A 262 -7.34 -10.74 -10.69
C ALA A 262 -7.08 -9.52 -11.58
N PHE A 263 -7.84 -9.43 -12.68
CA PHE A 263 -7.65 -8.54 -13.82
C PHE A 263 -6.28 -8.76 -14.45
N ASP A 264 -6.18 -9.38 -15.62
CA ASP A 264 -5.14 -8.92 -16.55
C ASP A 264 -5.57 -7.49 -16.94
N PRO A 265 -4.87 -6.41 -16.52
CA PRO A 265 -3.44 -6.33 -16.17
C PRO A 265 -3.10 -5.85 -14.72
N LEU A 266 -3.94 -6.07 -13.70
CA LEU A 266 -3.63 -5.82 -12.29
C LEU A 266 -2.96 -7.05 -11.63
N VAL A 267 -1.97 -6.83 -10.77
CA VAL A 267 -1.38 -7.90 -9.93
C VAL A 267 -1.67 -7.63 -8.47
N ALA A 268 -2.56 -8.41 -7.87
CA ALA A 268 -2.94 -8.28 -6.47
C ALA A 268 -2.03 -9.08 -5.51
N ASP A 269 -2.26 -8.88 -4.20
CA ASP A 269 -1.69 -9.62 -3.07
C ASP A 269 -0.17 -9.72 -3.02
N GLY A 270 0.50 -8.74 -3.64
CA GLY A 270 1.95 -8.72 -3.73
C GLY A 270 2.54 -9.89 -4.53
N LYS A 271 1.73 -10.62 -5.32
CA LYS A 271 2.18 -11.75 -6.15
C LYS A 271 3.32 -11.33 -7.06
N TYR A 272 3.25 -10.12 -7.61
CA TYR A 272 4.29 -9.53 -8.45
C TYR A 272 5.69 -9.61 -7.81
N PHE A 273 5.79 -9.34 -6.51
CA PHE A 273 7.07 -9.34 -5.80
C PHE A 273 7.67 -10.73 -5.60
N LYS A 274 6.86 -11.78 -5.77
CA LYS A 274 7.29 -13.19 -5.70
C LYS A 274 7.68 -13.76 -7.06
N MET A 275 7.28 -13.09 -8.15
CA MET A 275 7.60 -13.50 -9.51
C MET A 275 9.09 -13.31 -9.83
N GLY A 276 9.64 -14.21 -10.65
CA GLY A 276 10.98 -14.06 -11.21
C GLY A 276 11.05 -12.97 -12.28
N GLU A 277 12.25 -12.51 -12.64
CA GLU A 277 12.42 -11.43 -13.63
C GLU A 277 11.80 -11.77 -14.99
N ARG A 278 11.93 -13.03 -15.44
CA ARG A 278 11.34 -13.51 -16.69
C ARG A 278 9.80 -13.43 -16.66
N GLU A 279 9.19 -13.96 -15.61
CA GLU A 279 7.73 -13.93 -15.43
C GLU A 279 7.20 -12.49 -15.40
N ARG A 280 7.90 -11.56 -14.73
CA ARG A 280 7.51 -10.14 -14.69
C ARG A 280 7.56 -9.45 -16.04
N LYS A 281 8.54 -9.81 -16.90
CA LYS A 281 8.64 -9.25 -18.25
C LYS A 281 7.44 -9.63 -19.12
N GLU A 282 6.88 -10.81 -18.89
CA GLU A 282 5.71 -11.31 -19.62
C GLU A 282 4.41 -10.66 -19.11
N TYR A 283 4.38 -10.16 -17.87
CA TYR A 283 3.14 -9.84 -17.16
C TYR A 283 2.60 -8.40 -17.33
N LYS A 284 3.30 -7.51 -18.06
CA LYS A 284 2.95 -6.09 -18.38
C LYS A 284 1.83 -5.44 -17.53
N PRO A 285 2.00 -5.31 -16.19
CA PRO A 285 0.89 -4.90 -15.33
C PRO A 285 0.62 -3.39 -15.42
N LEU A 286 -0.63 -2.97 -15.22
CA LEU A 286 -0.99 -1.55 -15.02
C LEU A 286 -0.86 -1.14 -13.55
N ILE A 287 -1.25 -2.02 -12.62
CA ILE A 287 -1.17 -1.78 -11.17
C ILE A 287 -0.59 -3.02 -10.49
N ILE A 288 0.36 -2.79 -9.60
CA ILE A 288 0.88 -3.79 -8.67
C ILE A 288 0.32 -3.43 -7.31
N ASN A 289 -0.66 -4.18 -6.83
CA ASN A 289 -1.27 -3.98 -5.53
C ASN A 289 -0.68 -4.92 -4.47
N ASN A 290 -0.69 -4.45 -3.22
CA ASN A 290 -0.27 -5.16 -2.03
C ASN A 290 -1.44 -5.16 -1.05
N ASN A 291 -1.85 -6.32 -0.54
CA ASN A 291 -2.99 -6.40 0.39
C ASN A 291 -2.88 -5.36 1.52
N TYR A 292 -3.94 -4.59 1.77
CA TYR A 292 -3.95 -3.33 2.52
C TYR A 292 -3.84 -3.44 4.05
N TYR A 293 -3.44 -2.34 4.69
CA TYR A 293 -3.27 -2.10 6.14
C TYR A 293 -2.32 -2.98 6.98
N VAL A 294 -1.90 -4.15 6.53
CA VAL A 294 -1.02 -5.04 7.31
C VAL A 294 0.45 -4.97 6.88
N GLY A 295 1.39 -4.96 7.83
CA GLY A 295 2.81 -5.17 7.52
C GLY A 295 3.51 -4.05 6.75
N VAL A 296 3.27 -2.78 7.11
CA VAL A 296 3.86 -1.57 6.48
C VAL A 296 5.35 -1.72 6.19
N LYS A 297 6.17 -2.14 7.17
CA LYS A 297 7.62 -2.29 7.00
C LYS A 297 7.97 -3.27 5.88
N ASN A 298 7.29 -4.42 5.84
CA ASN A 298 7.51 -5.45 4.83
C ASN A 298 7.10 -4.95 3.44
N LYS A 299 6.03 -4.16 3.34
CA LYS A 299 5.57 -3.55 2.07
C LYS A 299 6.60 -2.56 1.53
N SER A 300 7.06 -1.64 2.37
CA SER A 300 8.09 -0.67 2.01
C SER A 300 9.39 -1.37 1.58
N ALA A 301 9.82 -2.39 2.34
CA ALA A 301 11.00 -3.19 2.00
C ALA A 301 10.85 -3.90 0.64
N ARG A 302 9.69 -4.52 0.37
CA ARG A 302 9.42 -5.15 -0.93
C ARG A 302 9.48 -4.16 -2.07
N GLN A 303 8.88 -2.99 -1.94
CA GLN A 303 8.97 -1.94 -2.97
C GLN A 303 10.44 -1.51 -3.17
N ALA A 304 11.21 -1.32 -2.09
CA ALA A 304 12.62 -0.93 -2.16
C ALA A 304 13.50 -1.98 -2.86
N LEU A 305 13.39 -3.25 -2.45
CA LEU A 305 14.14 -4.37 -3.03
C LEU A 305 13.86 -4.57 -4.53
N ASN A 306 12.67 -4.16 -4.99
CA ASN A 306 12.27 -4.26 -6.39
C ASN A 306 12.44 -2.95 -7.17
N GLY A 307 13.13 -1.96 -6.60
CA GLY A 307 13.41 -0.67 -7.24
C GLY A 307 12.18 0.25 -7.38
N LEU A 308 11.07 -0.08 -6.73
CA LEU A 308 9.79 0.66 -6.76
C LEU A 308 9.61 1.59 -5.54
N TRP A 309 10.68 1.84 -4.78
CA TRP A 309 10.73 2.88 -3.76
C TRP A 309 11.43 4.12 -4.30
N PHE A 310 10.69 5.21 -4.42
CA PHE A 310 11.08 6.44 -5.10
C PHE A 310 11.43 7.58 -4.15
N LEU A 311 11.21 7.42 -2.85
CA LEU A 311 11.64 8.39 -1.86
C LEU A 311 13.12 8.20 -1.50
N SER A 312 13.81 9.32 -1.29
CA SER A 312 15.12 9.36 -0.63
C SER A 312 14.98 9.01 0.87
N PRO A 313 16.09 8.74 1.59
CA PRO A 313 16.06 8.57 3.04
C PRO A 313 15.47 9.76 3.81
N LYS A 314 15.49 10.97 3.21
CA LYS A 314 14.88 12.18 3.77
C LYS A 314 13.38 12.31 3.43
N GLY A 315 12.79 11.34 2.73
CA GLY A 315 11.39 11.38 2.30
C GLY A 315 11.12 12.21 1.05
N ILE A 316 12.16 12.74 0.39
CA ILE A 316 12.03 13.56 -0.82
C ILE A 316 11.82 12.65 -2.04
N CYS A 317 10.83 12.95 -2.89
CA CYS A 317 10.56 12.23 -4.13
C CYS A 317 11.70 12.35 -5.15
N ASN A 318 12.17 11.22 -5.67
CA ASN A 318 13.11 11.15 -6.78
C ASN A 318 12.36 10.84 -8.09
N VAL A 319 11.83 11.89 -8.73
CA VAL A 319 11.04 11.80 -9.97
C VAL A 319 11.84 11.14 -11.10
N SER A 320 13.13 11.45 -11.22
CA SER A 320 13.99 10.86 -12.27
C SER A 320 14.12 9.33 -12.11
N LYS A 321 14.34 8.86 -10.88
CA LYS A 321 14.37 7.43 -10.55
C LYS A 321 13.03 6.77 -10.89
N ALA A 322 11.92 7.39 -10.50
CA ALA A 322 10.59 6.87 -10.78
C ALA A 322 10.32 6.77 -12.28
N LYS A 323 10.53 7.84 -13.06
CA LYS A 323 10.39 7.83 -14.53
C LYS A 323 11.25 6.76 -15.19
N LYS A 324 12.53 6.66 -14.82
CA LYS A 324 13.46 5.64 -15.34
C LYS A 324 12.98 4.22 -15.03
N GLN A 325 12.45 3.99 -13.84
CA GLN A 325 11.97 2.67 -13.44
C GLN A 325 10.66 2.30 -14.15
N LEU A 326 9.74 3.25 -14.31
CA LEU A 326 8.46 3.05 -14.99
C LEU A 326 8.63 2.79 -16.50
N ALA A 327 9.61 3.44 -17.14
CA ALA A 327 9.92 3.23 -18.55
C ALA A 327 10.27 1.76 -18.88
N LYS A 328 10.77 0.99 -17.92
CA LYS A 328 11.07 -0.45 -18.11
C LYS A 328 9.84 -1.30 -18.42
N TYR A 329 8.65 -0.80 -18.11
CA TYR A 329 7.37 -1.50 -18.30
C TYR A 329 6.59 -1.01 -19.52
N GLN A 330 7.11 0.01 -20.22
CA GLN A 330 6.45 0.61 -21.37
C GLN A 330 6.89 0.00 -22.71
N ASN A 331 7.93 -0.85 -22.69
CA ASN A 331 8.49 -1.53 -23.87
C ASN A 331 7.83 -2.89 -24.12
#